data_AF-A0A0D2QL72-F1
#
_entry.id   AF-A0A0D2QL72-F1
#
_cell.length_a   1.000
_cell.length_b   1.000
_cell.length_c   1.000
_cell.angle_alpha   90.00
_cell.angle_beta   90.00
_cell.angle_gamma   90.00
#
_symmetry.space_group_name_H-M   'P 1'
#
loop_
_entity.id
_entity.type
_entity.pdbx_description
1 polymer ?
#
loop_
_entity_poly.entity_id
_entity_poly.type
_entity_poly.pdbx_seq_one_letter_code
_entity_poly.pdbx_strand_id
1 'polypeptide(L)'
;MSGQLELFKECIKKIKGAVGEERAATIISKAIYIVCTGSNDISSTYFSTPFRRPHYDINGYAEFNARYANQFLQDLYGLGARRIGLYG
;
A
#
# COMPACT_ATOMS: atom_id res chain seq x y z
N MET A 1 0.69 5.41 -5.81
CA MET A 1 0.49 4.04 -5.28
C MET A 1 -0.52 3.19 -6.06
N SER A 2 -1.33 3.76 -6.95
CA SER A 2 -2.26 2.98 -7.80
C SER A 2 -1.57 1.84 -8.57
N GLY A 3 -0.37 2.08 -9.11
CA GLY A 3 0.38 1.05 -9.83
C GLY A 3 0.68 -0.23 -9.01
N GLN A 4 0.97 -0.11 -7.71
CA GLN A 4 1.20 -1.30 -6.87
C GLN A 4 -0.08 -2.12 -6.66
N LEU A 5 -1.23 -1.45 -6.49
CA LEU A 5 -2.52 -2.13 -6.41
C LEU A 5 -2.89 -2.79 -7.73
N GLU A 6 -2.60 -2.16 -8.87
CA GLU A 6 -2.84 -2.78 -10.18
C GLU A 6 -1.98 -4.02 -10.39
N LEU A 7 -0.69 -3.96 -10.04
CA LEU A 7 0.19 -5.13 -10.06
C LEU A 7 -0.33 -6.25 -9.14
N PHE A 8 -0.87 -5.89 -7.97
CA PHE A 8 -1.48 -6.88 -7.09
C PHE A 8 -2.77 -7.48 -7.66
N LYS A 9 -3.63 -6.68 -8.32
CA LYS A 9 -4.81 -7.19 -9.04
C LYS A 9 -4.40 -8.17 -10.16
N GLU A 10 -3.33 -7.90 -10.88
CA GLU A 10 -2.78 -8.85 -11.85
C GLU A 10 -2.27 -10.14 -11.21
N CYS A 11 -1.63 -10.04 -10.04
CA CYS A 11 -1.24 -11.22 -9.25
C CYS A 11 -2.47 -12.05 -8.86
N ILE A 12 -3.54 -11.41 -8.38
CA ILE A 12 -4.81 -12.09 -8.08
C ILE A 12 -5.36 -12.81 -9.32
N LYS A 13 -5.35 -12.17 -10.49
CA LYS A 13 -5.79 -12.80 -11.75
C LYS A 13 -4.97 -14.05 -12.07
N LYS A 14 -3.65 -13.99 -11.91
CA LYS A 14 -2.75 -15.14 -12.13
C LYS A 14 -3.02 -16.28 -11.14
N ILE A 15 -3.23 -15.97 -9.85
CA ILE A 15 -3.56 -16.98 -8.83
C ILE A 15 -4.90 -17.65 -9.19
N LYS A 16 -5.93 -16.87 -9.51
CA LYS A 16 -7.24 -17.39 -9.92
C LYS A 16 -7.14 -18.31 -11.14
N GLY A 17 -6.37 -17.92 -12.16
CA GLY A 17 -6.14 -18.75 -13.35
C GLY A 17 -5.43 -20.07 -13.04
N ALA A 18 -4.58 -20.11 -12.01
CA ALA A 18 -3.82 -21.29 -11.64
C ALA A 18 -4.60 -22.26 -10.72
N VAL A 19 -5.41 -21.74 -9.79
CA VAL A 19 -6.03 -22.56 -8.73
C VAL A 19 -7.56 -22.49 -8.66
N GLY A 20 -8.20 -21.71 -9.53
CA GLY A 20 -9.62 -21.44 -9.48
C GLY A 20 -10.01 -20.37 -8.45
N GLU A 21 -11.23 -19.85 -8.57
CA GLU A 21 -11.75 -18.73 -7.79
C GLU A 21 -11.78 -18.99 -6.27
N GLU A 22 -12.35 -20.13 -5.85
CA GLU A 22 -12.55 -20.45 -4.43
C GLU A 22 -11.23 -20.63 -3.68
N ARG A 23 -10.28 -21.36 -4.28
CA ARG A 23 -8.97 -21.59 -3.69
C ARG A 23 -8.14 -20.30 -3.68
N ALA A 24 -8.26 -19.47 -4.72
CA ALA A 24 -7.61 -18.16 -4.74
C ALA A 24 -8.13 -17.25 -3.62
N ALA A 25 -9.45 -17.20 -3.40
CA ALA A 25 -10.03 -16.43 -2.31
C ALA A 25 -9.52 -16.89 -0.93
N THR A 26 -9.34 -18.20 -0.75
CA THR A 26 -8.75 -18.77 0.48
C THR A 26 -7.28 -18.35 0.66
N ILE A 27 -6.48 -18.38 -0.42
CA ILE A 27 -5.07 -17.95 -0.37
C ILE A 27 -4.99 -16.47 0.00
N ILE A 28 -5.74 -15.61 -0.70
CA ILE A 28 -5.73 -14.16 -0.50
C ILE A 28 -6.16 -13.79 0.92
N SER A 29 -7.23 -14.40 1.43
CA SER A 29 -7.72 -14.10 2.79
C SER A 29 -6.80 -14.60 3.92
N LYS A 30 -5.98 -15.62 3.67
CA LYS A 30 -5.07 -16.20 4.68
C LYS A 30 -3.62 -15.71 4.59
N ALA A 31 -3.24 -15.10 3.48
CA ALA A 31 -1.90 -14.55 3.27
C ALA A 31 -1.57 -13.41 4.25
N ILE A 32 -0.28 -13.22 4.48
CA ILE A 32 0.27 -12.08 5.24
C ILE A 32 0.80 -11.06 4.25
N TYR A 33 0.38 -9.82 4.42
CA TYR A 33 0.78 -8.68 3.61
C TYR A 33 1.67 -7.77 4.44
N ILE A 34 2.80 -7.34 3.89
CA ILE A 34 3.69 -6.38 4.54
C ILE A 34 3.79 -5.18 3.61
N VAL A 35 3.33 -4.02 4.09
CA VAL A 35 3.35 -2.76 3.36
C VAL A 35 4.42 -1.86 3.98
N CYS A 36 5.41 -1.46 3.16
CA CYS A 36 6.45 -0.52 3.55
C CYS A 36 6.22 0.81 2.82
N THR A 37 6.01 1.91 3.55
CA THR A 37 5.71 3.21 2.95
C THR A 37 6.09 4.37 3.86
N GLY A 38 6.38 5.56 3.30
CA GLY A 38 6.59 6.80 4.07
C GLY A 38 8.06 7.17 4.34
N SER A 39 8.96 6.21 4.50
CA SER A 39 10.35 6.53 4.89
C SER A 39 11.10 7.37 3.85
N ASN A 40 10.92 7.08 2.55
CA ASN A 40 11.49 7.89 1.46
C ASN A 40 10.79 9.25 1.32
N ASP A 41 9.50 9.32 1.63
CA ASP A 41 8.74 10.58 1.59
C ASP A 41 9.32 11.58 2.59
N ILE A 42 9.62 11.12 3.81
CA ILE A 42 10.22 11.96 4.84
C ILE A 42 11.69 12.27 4.51
N SER A 43 12.54 11.24 4.41
CA SER A 43 13.99 11.44 4.29
C SER A 43 14.41 12.12 2.97
N SER A 44 13.93 11.62 1.84
CA SER A 44 14.33 12.07 0.51
C SER A 44 13.49 13.26 0.06
N THR A 45 12.17 13.11 0.04
CA THR A 45 11.28 14.11 -0.58
C THR A 45 11.12 15.37 0.27
N TYR A 46 11.00 15.23 1.59
CA TYR A 46 10.79 16.36 2.50
C TYR A 46 12.10 16.97 3.02
N PHE A 47 13.07 16.14 3.41
CA PHE A 47 14.33 16.64 3.99
C PHE A 47 15.45 16.86 2.96
N SER A 48 15.72 15.90 2.08
CA SER A 48 16.91 15.95 1.20
C SER A 48 16.71 16.80 -0.06
N THR A 49 15.61 16.64 -0.79
CA THR A 49 15.28 17.37 -2.05
C THR A 49 14.38 18.60 -1.83
N PRO A 50 14.17 19.01 -0.58
CA PRO A 50 12.99 19.70 0.00
C PRO A 50 11.76 20.03 -0.87
N PHE A 51 11.34 19.17 -1.81
CA PHE A 51 10.27 19.49 -2.78
C PHE A 51 8.91 19.81 -2.12
N ARG A 52 8.65 19.22 -0.95
CA ARG A 52 7.37 19.36 -0.23
C ARG A 52 7.36 20.44 0.84
N ARG A 53 8.51 20.97 1.26
CA ARG A 53 8.59 22.02 2.28
C ARG A 53 7.83 23.31 1.95
N PRO A 54 7.77 23.78 0.68
CA PRO A 54 6.99 24.98 0.35
C PRO A 54 5.47 24.79 0.50
N HIS A 55 5.00 23.55 0.56
CA HIS A 55 3.58 23.21 0.53
C HIS A 55 3.06 22.74 1.89
N TYR A 56 3.94 22.18 2.72
CA TYR A 56 3.59 21.55 3.99
C TYR A 56 4.70 21.79 5.02
N ASP A 57 4.30 22.01 6.27
CA ASP A 57 5.20 21.74 7.40
C ASP A 57 5.34 20.21 7.60
N ILE A 58 6.22 19.80 8.52
CA ILE A 58 6.53 18.37 8.68
C ILE A 58 5.32 17.58 9.18
N ASN A 59 4.51 18.18 10.05
CA ASN A 59 3.31 17.54 10.60
C ASN A 59 2.24 17.37 9.52
N GLY A 60 1.96 18.41 8.74
CA GLY A 60 1.01 18.35 7.63
C GLY A 60 1.45 17.37 6.55
N TYR A 61 2.76 17.27 6.27
CA TYR A 61 3.25 16.28 5.32
C TYR A 61 3.17 14.84 5.85
N ALA A 62 3.44 14.62 7.14
CA ALA A 62 3.26 13.32 7.77
C ALA A 62 1.78 12.89 7.77
N GLU A 63 0.85 13.81 8.07
CA GLU A 63 -0.59 13.54 7.99
C GLU A 63 -1.02 13.23 6.55
N PHE A 64 -0.52 13.98 5.57
CA PHE A 64 -0.73 13.69 4.15
C PHE A 64 -0.30 12.26 3.81
N ASN A 65 0.92 11.85 4.17
CA ASN A 65 1.40 10.49 3.92
C ASN A 65 0.56 9.42 4.63
N ALA A 66 0.15 9.67 5.89
CA ALA A 66 -0.69 8.75 6.65
C ALA A 66 -2.06 8.54 5.98
N ARG A 67 -2.67 9.60 5.44
CA ARG A 67 -3.93 9.49 4.68
C ARG A 67 -3.78 8.63 3.43
N TYR A 68 -2.67 8.77 2.70
CA TYR A 68 -2.38 7.92 1.55
C TYR A 68 -2.15 6.45 1.93
N ALA A 69 -1.38 6.20 3.00
CA ALA A 69 -1.17 4.86 3.51
C ALA A 69 -2.50 4.22 3.93
N ASN A 70 -3.36 4.96 4.65
CA ASN A 70 -4.68 4.48 5.04
C ASN A 70 -5.54 4.12 3.82
N GLN A 71 -5.61 4.97 2.80
CA GLN A 71 -6.36 4.67 1.59
C GLN A 71 -5.85 3.39 0.90
N PHE A 72 -4.53 3.24 0.78
CA PHE A 72 -3.93 2.03 0.21
C PHE A 72 -4.31 0.77 0.98
N LEU A 73 -4.30 0.83 2.32
CA LEU A 73 -4.69 -0.29 3.16
C LEU A 73 -6.17 -0.65 3.00
N GLN A 74 -7.05 0.35 2.89
CA GLN A 74 -8.47 0.12 2.62
C GLN A 74 -8.68 -0.55 1.27
N ASP A 75 -7.99 -0.09 0.23
CA ASP A 75 -8.07 -0.68 -1.11
C ASP A 75 -7.56 -2.13 -1.10
N LEU A 76 -6.43 -2.39 -0.42
CA LEU A 76 -5.85 -3.73 -0.28
C LEU A 76 -6.80 -4.67 0.48
N TYR A 77 -7.46 -4.16 1.53
CA TYR A 77 -8.50 -4.90 2.25
C TYR A 77 -9.71 -5.18 1.36
N GLY A 78 -10.12 -4.22 0.52
CA GLY A 78 -11.16 -4.38 -0.49
C GLY A 78 -10.86 -5.50 -1.50
N LEU A 79 -9.59 -5.76 -1.77
CA LEU A 79 -9.13 -6.87 -2.64
C LEU A 79 -9.03 -8.23 -1.92
N GLY A 80 -9.41 -8.30 -0.65
CA GLY A 80 -9.51 -9.56 0.11
C GLY A 80 -8.38 -9.80 1.12
N ALA A 81 -7.40 -8.90 1.23
CA ALA A 81 -6.36 -9.02 2.25
C ALA A 81 -6.95 -8.86 3.66
N ARG A 82 -6.49 -9.68 4.62
CA ARG A 82 -7.00 -9.63 6.01
C ARG A 82 -5.92 -9.48 7.08
N ARG A 83 -4.68 -9.85 6.78
CA ARG A 83 -3.55 -9.76 7.71
C ARG A 83 -2.50 -8.84 7.12
N ILE A 84 -2.51 -7.58 7.52
CA ILE A 84 -1.65 -6.56 6.94
C ILE A 84 -0.77 -5.95 8.04
N GLY A 85 0.55 -6.06 7.88
CA GLY A 85 1.53 -5.31 8.65
C GLY A 85 1.92 -4.05 7.88
N LEU A 86 1.94 -2.91 8.57
CA LEU A 86 2.42 -1.64 8.04
C LEU A 86 3.76 -1.30 8.71
N TYR A 87 4.74 -0.89 7.91
CA TYR A 87 6.04 -0.40 8.37
C TYR A 87 6.38 0.90 7.63
N GLY A 88 6.88 1.91 8.34
CA GLY A 88 7.07 3.25 7.77
C GLY A 88 7.57 4.28 8.74
#